data_AF-A0A956RAS8-F1
#
_entry.id   AF-A0A956RAS8-F1
#
_cell.length_a   1.000
_cell.length_b   1.000
_cell.length_c   1.000
_cell.angle_alpha   90.00
_cell.angle_beta   90.00
_cell.angle_gamma   90.00
#
_symmetry.space_group_name_H-M   'P 1'
#
loop_
_entity.id
_entity.type
_entity.pdbx_description
1 polymer ?
#
loop_
_entity_poly.entity_id
_entity_poly.type
_entity_poly.pdbx_seq_one_letter_code
_entity_poly.pdbx_strand_id
1 'polypeptide(L)'
;DMVLLQLDVATNDLIANADPYWVGWDLNAAMLPLYVHTIHHPCCDTKMVSGGESPVDVSGFTLLTGLTCGGLQDGSSGAPLFNTTTGDLIGVFSGTLVPDVGPVNGGDVCAGEPTSLVFSRFNDFAYMYLSALDSVPPYDPSA
;
A
#
# COMPACT_ATOMS: atom_id res chain seq x y z
N ASP A 1 -4.58 -11.63 -2.78
CA ASP A 1 -3.93 -11.91 -1.48
C ASP A 1 -4.21 -10.82 -0.47
N MET A 2 -5.41 -10.78 0.10
CA MET A 2 -5.78 -9.80 1.14
C MET A 2 -6.45 -10.49 2.32
N VAL A 3 -6.15 -9.99 3.52
CA VAL A 3 -6.74 -10.44 4.77
C VAL A 3 -7.13 -9.19 5.56
N LEU A 4 -8.41 -9.09 5.94
CA LEU A 4 -8.89 -8.06 6.85
C LEU A 4 -8.87 -8.61 8.28
N LEU A 5 -8.12 -7.96 9.15
CA LEU A 5 -7.98 -8.35 10.55
C LEU A 5 -8.52 -7.24 11.45
N GLN A 6 -9.17 -7.64 12.54
CA GLN A 6 -9.49 -6.76 13.65
C GLN A 6 -8.49 -7.01 14.77
N LEU A 7 -7.78 -5.97 15.21
CA LEU A 7 -6.84 -6.07 16.32
C LEU A 7 -7.60 -6.28 17.63
N ASP A 8 -7.12 -7.21 18.46
CA ASP A 8 -7.66 -7.47 19.81
C ASP A 8 -7.06 -6.50 20.84
N VAL A 9 -7.20 -5.20 20.56
CA VAL A 9 -6.76 -4.10 21.43
C VAL A 9 -7.84 -3.03 21.43
N ALA A 10 -8.13 -2.46 22.60
CA ALA A 10 -9.11 -1.38 22.70
C ALA A 10 -8.64 -0.14 21.91
N THR A 11 -9.55 0.45 21.13
CA THR A 11 -9.25 1.65 20.32
C THR A 11 -8.65 2.77 21.16
N ASN A 12 -9.15 2.98 22.38
CA ASN A 12 -8.65 4.01 23.29
C ASN A 12 -7.19 3.78 23.70
N ASP A 13 -6.76 2.53 23.87
CA ASP A 13 -5.37 2.20 24.22
C ASP A 13 -4.44 2.47 23.04
N LEU A 14 -4.88 2.18 21.81
CA LEU A 14 -4.14 2.54 20.60
C LEU A 14 -4.00 4.06 20.47
N ILE A 15 -5.08 4.81 20.67
CA ILE A 15 -5.07 6.29 20.61
C ILE A 15 -4.08 6.88 21.61
N ALA A 16 -4.13 6.43 22.85
CA ALA A 16 -3.31 7.00 23.92
C ALA A 16 -1.80 6.73 23.77
N ASN A 17 -1.41 5.67 23.05
CA ASN A 17 -0.02 5.19 23.05
C ASN A 17 0.65 5.14 21.68
N ALA A 18 -0.12 5.13 20.59
CA ALA A 18 0.40 4.88 19.25
C ALA A 18 -0.01 5.92 18.20
N ASP A 19 -0.88 6.87 18.55
CA ASP A 19 -1.37 7.93 17.65
C ASP A 19 -1.78 7.41 16.25
N PRO A 20 -2.70 6.43 16.18
CA PRO A 20 -3.10 5.78 14.95
C PRO A 20 -3.90 6.71 14.04
N TYR A 21 -3.72 6.51 12.73
CA TYR A 21 -4.51 7.15 11.69
C TYR A 21 -5.23 6.09 10.86
N TRP A 22 -6.55 6.22 10.71
CA TRP A 22 -7.35 5.33 9.85
C TRP A 22 -7.45 5.97 8.47
N VAL A 23 -6.72 5.39 7.52
CA VAL A 23 -6.75 5.83 6.13
C VAL A 23 -8.10 5.54 5.47
N GLY A 24 -8.50 6.41 4.55
CA GLY A 24 -9.63 6.16 3.66
C GLY A 24 -9.27 5.12 2.58
N TRP A 25 -10.28 4.68 1.84
CA TRP A 25 -10.11 3.74 0.73
C TRP A 25 -11.01 4.09 -0.46
N ASP A 26 -10.54 3.79 -1.66
CA ASP A 26 -11.28 4.02 -2.90
C ASP A 26 -11.70 2.68 -3.53
N LEU A 27 -13.02 2.45 -3.56
CA LEU A 27 -13.64 1.28 -4.21
C LEU A 27 -13.97 1.51 -5.68
N ASN A 28 -14.01 2.78 -6.10
CA ASN A 28 -14.53 3.15 -7.41
C ASN A 28 -13.47 2.98 -8.49
N ALA A 29 -12.17 3.04 -8.17
CA ALA A 29 -11.01 2.69 -9.00
C ALA A 29 -11.12 3.03 -10.51
N ALA A 30 -11.94 4.04 -10.86
CA ALA A 30 -12.42 4.23 -12.23
C ALA A 30 -11.28 4.72 -13.14
N MET A 31 -10.25 5.30 -12.52
CA MET A 31 -8.97 5.62 -13.13
C MET A 31 -7.87 5.33 -12.12
N LEU A 32 -6.81 4.65 -12.56
CA LEU A 32 -5.59 4.55 -11.76
C LEU A 32 -4.93 5.94 -11.66
N PRO A 33 -4.40 6.30 -10.49
CA PRO A 33 -3.80 7.62 -10.28
C PRO A 33 -2.49 7.77 -11.03
N LEU A 34 -2.11 9.02 -11.35
CA LEU A 34 -0.85 9.32 -12.02
C LEU A 34 0.39 9.05 -11.15
N TYR A 35 0.23 9.14 -9.83
CA TYR A 35 1.30 8.93 -8.87
C TYR A 35 0.78 8.14 -7.68
N VAL A 36 1.63 7.28 -7.16
CA VAL A 36 1.34 6.40 -6.02
C VAL A 36 2.50 6.38 -5.05
N HIS A 37 2.20 6.07 -3.79
CA HIS A 37 3.22 5.70 -2.82
C HIS A 37 2.79 4.49 -1.99
N THR A 38 3.76 3.82 -1.40
CA THR A 38 3.59 2.78 -0.40
C THR A 38 4.39 3.15 0.84
N ILE A 39 3.82 2.87 2.01
CA ILE A 39 4.47 3.00 3.30
C ILE A 39 4.65 1.58 3.83
N HIS A 40 5.88 1.15 4.03
CA HIS A 40 6.19 -0.25 4.28
C HIS A 40 7.37 -0.46 5.22
N HIS A 41 7.54 -1.69 5.70
CA HIS A 41 8.62 -2.11 6.59
C HIS A 41 9.52 -3.14 5.87
N PRO A 42 10.49 -2.68 5.05
CA PRO A 42 11.37 -3.60 4.32
C PRO A 42 12.21 -4.38 5.33
N CYS A 43 12.36 -5.68 5.12
CA CYS A 43 13.03 -6.62 6.03
C CYS A 43 12.45 -6.61 7.47
N CYS A 44 11.19 -6.19 7.64
CA CYS A 44 10.56 -5.92 8.93
C CYS A 44 11.32 -4.89 9.79
N ASP A 45 12.11 -4.02 9.15
CA ASP A 45 12.90 -2.98 9.79
C ASP A 45 12.14 -1.64 9.78
N THR A 46 12.86 -0.54 9.89
CA THR A 46 12.38 0.84 9.96
C THR A 46 11.45 1.15 8.80
N LYS A 47 10.36 1.85 9.11
CA LYS A 47 9.36 2.28 8.14
C LYS A 47 9.99 3.13 7.03
N MET A 48 9.69 2.79 5.79
CA MET A 48 10.14 3.49 4.59
C MET A 48 8.95 3.91 3.73
N VAL A 49 9.19 4.88 2.84
CA VAL A 49 8.25 5.28 1.79
C VAL A 49 8.89 4.96 0.44
N SER A 50 8.12 4.38 -0.46
CA SER A 50 8.52 4.18 -1.86
C SER A 50 7.41 4.66 -2.78
N GLY A 51 7.79 5.15 -3.95
CA GLY A 51 6.87 5.83 -4.85
C GLY A 51 7.14 5.48 -6.30
N GLY A 52 6.11 5.64 -7.11
CA GLY A 52 6.17 5.39 -8.55
C GLY A 52 5.12 6.18 -9.30
N GLU A 53 5.24 6.13 -10.62
CA GLU A 53 4.25 6.72 -11.52
C GLU A 53 3.02 5.81 -11.67
N SER A 54 2.16 6.15 -12.62
CA SER A 54 0.87 5.51 -12.86
C SER A 54 1.01 3.98 -12.92
N PRO A 55 0.35 3.25 -12.01
CA PRO A 55 0.28 1.81 -12.14
C PRO A 55 -0.63 1.44 -13.32
N VAL A 56 -0.56 0.17 -13.72
CA VAL A 56 -1.37 -0.42 -14.78
C VAL A 56 -2.18 -1.59 -14.24
N ASP A 57 -3.36 -1.80 -14.80
CA ASP A 57 -4.18 -2.98 -14.51
C ASP A 57 -3.69 -4.16 -15.33
N VAL A 58 -3.36 -5.27 -14.66
CA VAL A 58 -2.99 -6.53 -15.31
C VAL A 58 -3.72 -7.66 -14.64
N SER A 59 -4.74 -8.19 -15.33
CA SER A 59 -5.46 -9.41 -14.91
C SER A 59 -6.03 -9.35 -13.48
N GLY A 60 -6.56 -8.20 -13.06
CA GLY A 60 -7.10 -8.04 -11.70
C GLY A 60 -6.04 -7.72 -10.64
N PHE A 61 -4.84 -7.31 -11.06
CA PHE A 61 -3.80 -6.79 -10.20
C PHE A 61 -3.40 -5.39 -10.63
N THR A 62 -3.03 -4.57 -9.65
CA THR A 62 -2.38 -3.28 -9.89
C THR A 62 -0.87 -3.54 -9.99
N LEU A 63 -0.33 -3.40 -11.20
CA LEU A 63 1.08 -3.55 -11.48
C LEU A 63 1.76 -2.17 -11.49
N LEU A 64 2.82 -2.02 -10.70
CA LEU A 64 3.67 -0.85 -10.71
C LEU A 64 5.01 -1.21 -11.35
N THR A 65 5.29 -0.62 -12.52
CA THR A 65 6.56 -0.76 -13.24
C THR A 65 7.33 0.54 -13.14
N GLY A 66 8.46 0.54 -12.43
CA GLY A 66 9.30 1.73 -12.28
C GLY A 66 8.96 2.54 -11.03
N LEU A 67 9.55 2.12 -9.92
CA LEU A 67 9.64 3.00 -8.76
C LEU A 67 10.50 4.22 -9.13
N THR A 68 10.00 5.40 -8.81
CA THR A 68 10.75 6.66 -8.94
C THR A 68 11.62 6.89 -7.71
N CYS A 69 11.29 6.24 -6.58
CA CYS A 69 12.11 6.24 -5.38
C CYS A 69 11.83 5.00 -4.50
N GLY A 70 12.87 4.54 -3.81
CA GLY A 70 12.79 3.40 -2.89
C GLY A 70 12.69 2.04 -3.58
N GLY A 71 12.31 1.03 -2.81
CA GLY A 71 12.24 -0.39 -3.21
C GLY A 71 11.40 -1.16 -2.21
N LEU A 72 10.84 -2.31 -2.62
CA LEU A 72 10.19 -3.25 -1.72
C LEU A 72 11.05 -4.50 -1.59
N GLN A 73 11.07 -5.06 -0.39
CA GLN A 73 11.84 -6.26 -0.03
C GLN A 73 10.97 -7.24 0.75
N ASP A 74 11.49 -8.43 1.03
CA ASP A 74 10.87 -9.37 1.98
C ASP A 74 10.51 -8.64 3.29
N GLY A 75 9.33 -8.91 3.84
CA GLY A 75 8.76 -8.14 4.97
C GLY A 75 7.87 -6.97 4.57
N SER A 76 7.92 -6.51 3.31
CA SER A 76 7.00 -5.47 2.79
C SER A 76 5.61 -6.03 2.44
N SER A 77 5.42 -7.35 2.45
CA SER A 77 4.15 -8.01 2.13
C SER A 77 3.01 -7.49 2.99
N GLY A 78 1.87 -7.18 2.37
CA GLY A 78 0.75 -6.57 3.07
C GLY A 78 0.81 -5.04 3.18
N ALA A 79 1.87 -4.39 2.65
CA ALA A 79 1.96 -2.94 2.66
C ALA A 79 0.89 -2.27 1.77
N PRO A 80 0.30 -1.15 2.21
CA PRO A 80 -0.70 -0.42 1.44
C PRO A 80 -0.10 0.35 0.26
N LEU A 81 -0.83 0.40 -0.85
CA LEU A 81 -0.60 1.31 -1.97
C LEU A 81 -1.64 2.44 -1.91
N PHE A 82 -1.16 3.68 -1.91
CA PHE A 82 -1.98 4.88 -1.79
C PHE A 82 -1.98 5.68 -3.08
N ASN A 83 -3.15 6.24 -3.40
CA ASN A 83 -3.30 7.30 -4.38
C ASN A 83 -2.78 8.62 -3.77
N THR A 84 -1.73 9.22 -4.35
CA THR A 84 -1.17 10.47 -3.80
C THR A 84 -2.10 11.68 -3.95
N THR A 85 -3.08 11.62 -4.85
CA THR A 85 -4.02 12.73 -5.08
C THR A 85 -5.11 12.77 -4.02
N THR A 86 -5.61 11.61 -3.56
CA THR A 86 -6.71 11.55 -2.59
C THR A 86 -6.26 11.12 -1.19
N GLY A 87 -5.12 10.44 -1.08
CA GLY A 87 -4.65 9.81 0.16
C GLY A 87 -5.30 8.44 0.44
N ASP A 88 -6.14 7.95 -0.47
CA ASP A 88 -6.88 6.70 -0.25
C ASP A 88 -6.08 5.46 -0.60
N LEU A 89 -6.36 4.38 0.14
CA LEU A 89 -5.90 3.03 -0.14
C LEU A 89 -6.54 2.50 -1.42
N ILE A 90 -5.70 2.00 -2.33
CA ILE A 90 -6.14 1.43 -3.62
C ILE A 90 -5.65 -0.02 -3.84
N GLY A 91 -4.68 -0.49 -3.06
CA GLY A 91 -4.17 -1.85 -3.19
C GLY A 91 -3.26 -2.26 -2.05
N VAL A 92 -2.90 -3.54 -2.02
CA VAL A 92 -2.02 -4.13 -1.00
C VAL A 92 -0.94 -4.97 -1.67
N PHE A 93 0.31 -4.78 -1.26
CA PHE A 93 1.46 -5.45 -1.87
C PHE A 93 1.35 -6.96 -1.72
N SER A 94 1.37 -7.66 -2.86
CA SER A 94 1.20 -9.10 -2.96
C SER A 94 2.48 -9.83 -3.38
N GLY A 95 3.41 -9.12 -4.03
CA GLY A 95 4.71 -9.68 -4.40
C GLY A 95 5.31 -9.03 -5.63
N THR A 96 6.33 -9.66 -6.19
CA THR A 96 7.02 -9.20 -7.40
C THR A 96 6.83 -10.20 -8.55
N LEU A 97 6.69 -9.72 -9.79
CA LEU A 97 6.67 -10.59 -10.99
C LEU A 97 8.07 -10.98 -11.47
N VAL A 98 9.09 -10.23 -11.05
CA VAL A 98 10.47 -10.45 -11.43
C VAL A 98 11.26 -10.77 -10.15
N PRO A 99 11.79 -12.00 -10.03
CA PRO A 99 12.67 -12.39 -8.93
C PRO A 99 14.07 -11.85 -9.21
N ASP A 100 14.35 -10.61 -8.80
CA ASP A 100 15.65 -10.14 -8.32
C ASP A 100 15.75 -8.62 -8.42
N VAL A 101 15.90 -7.99 -7.26
CA VAL A 101 16.78 -6.84 -7.07
C VAL A 101 17.38 -7.05 -5.69
N GLY A 102 18.70 -7.12 -5.62
CA GLY A 102 19.43 -7.37 -4.38
C GLY A 102 19.04 -6.41 -3.24
N PRO A 103 19.40 -6.74 -2.00
CA PRO A 103 19.02 -5.95 -0.84
C PRO A 103 19.46 -4.49 -1.00
N VAL A 104 18.54 -3.56 -0.78
CA VAL A 104 18.89 -2.13 -0.68
C VAL A 104 19.56 -1.95 0.68
N ASN A 105 20.89 -1.96 0.71
CA ASN A 105 21.67 -1.63 1.89
C ASN A 105 21.60 -0.13 2.16
N GLY A 106 21.00 0.24 3.29
CA GLY A 106 21.30 1.46 4.03
C GLY A 106 21.12 2.79 3.28
N GLY A 107 19.94 3.38 3.43
CA GLY A 107 19.79 4.84 3.45
C GLY A 107 20.02 5.63 2.15
N ASP A 108 20.46 5.02 1.05
CA ASP A 108 20.63 5.71 -0.23
C ASP A 108 19.67 5.21 -1.32
N VAL A 109 19.15 6.22 -2.01
CA VAL A 109 18.05 6.21 -2.97
C VAL A 109 18.55 5.68 -4.32
N CYS A 110 17.76 4.78 -4.92
CA CYS A 110 17.83 4.36 -6.34
C CYS A 110 19.11 3.63 -6.78
N ALA A 111 19.17 2.30 -6.63
CA ALA A 111 19.91 1.44 -7.56
C ALA A 111 19.44 -0.03 -7.48
N GLY A 112 18.71 -0.45 -8.51
CA GLY A 112 18.28 -1.83 -8.73
C GLY A 112 17.06 -1.83 -9.64
N GLU A 113 17.22 -2.40 -10.85
CA GLU A 113 16.28 -2.54 -11.98
C GLU A 113 14.78 -2.63 -11.66
N PRO A 114 13.88 -2.23 -12.58
CA PRO A 114 12.45 -2.14 -12.33
C PRO A 114 11.88 -3.52 -11.98
N THR A 115 11.69 -3.76 -10.69
CA THR A 115 10.81 -4.81 -10.25
C THR A 115 9.40 -4.42 -10.62
N SER A 116 8.78 -5.27 -11.43
CA SER A 116 7.33 -5.25 -11.61
C SER A 116 6.71 -5.66 -10.29
N LEU A 117 6.20 -4.68 -9.54
CA LEU A 117 5.58 -4.88 -8.24
C LEU A 117 4.09 -5.09 -8.42
N VAL A 118 3.57 -6.12 -7.77
CA VAL A 118 2.17 -6.50 -7.86
C VAL A 118 1.46 -6.15 -6.57
N PHE A 119 0.35 -5.46 -6.73
CA PHE A 119 -0.58 -5.16 -5.66
C PHE A 119 -1.92 -5.82 -5.98
N SER A 120 -2.44 -6.58 -5.03
CA SER A 120 -3.85 -6.98 -5.07
C SER A 120 -4.69 -5.71 -4.99
N ARG A 121 -5.80 -5.65 -5.73
CA ARG A 121 -6.65 -4.45 -5.75
C ARG A 121 -7.56 -4.43 -4.54
N PHE A 122 -7.60 -3.30 -3.85
CA PHE A 122 -8.43 -3.19 -2.64
C PHE A 122 -9.90 -3.29 -2.99
N ASN A 123 -10.33 -2.69 -4.10
CA ASN A 123 -11.72 -2.76 -4.55
C ASN A 123 -12.19 -4.21 -4.80
N ASP A 124 -11.42 -5.06 -5.48
CA ASP A 124 -11.81 -6.46 -5.76
C ASP A 124 -12.02 -7.27 -4.47
N PHE A 125 -11.20 -7.03 -3.45
CA PHE A 125 -11.39 -7.61 -2.12
C PHE A 125 -12.58 -6.97 -1.39
N ALA A 126 -12.63 -5.65 -1.32
CA ALA A 126 -13.61 -4.91 -0.56
C ALA A 126 -15.03 -5.09 -1.10
N TYR A 127 -15.26 -5.21 -2.41
CA TYR A 127 -16.58 -5.53 -2.95
C TYR A 127 -17.15 -6.86 -2.42
N MET A 128 -16.31 -7.78 -1.94
CA MET A 128 -16.75 -9.04 -1.33
C MET A 128 -17.21 -8.89 0.13
N TYR A 129 -16.76 -7.85 0.83
CA TYR A 129 -16.91 -7.72 2.30
C TYR A 129 -17.49 -6.38 2.77
N LEU A 130 -17.44 -5.34 1.94
CA LEU A 130 -17.82 -3.95 2.17
C LEU A 130 -18.80 -3.53 1.06
N SER A 131 -19.71 -2.60 1.35
CA SER A 131 -20.69 -2.20 0.34
C SER A 131 -20.06 -1.20 -0.66
N ALA A 132 -20.50 -1.25 -1.92
CA ALA A 132 -20.00 -0.41 -3.03
C ALA A 132 -20.11 1.11 -2.78
N LEU A 133 -20.85 1.54 -1.76
CA LEU A 133 -21.09 2.94 -1.43
C LEU A 133 -20.20 3.45 -0.28
N ASP A 134 -19.37 2.59 0.30
CA ASP A 134 -18.55 2.92 1.45
C ASP A 134 -17.18 3.43 0.99
N SER A 135 -17.08 4.70 0.57
CA SER A 135 -15.81 5.43 0.71
C SER A 135 -15.80 6.01 2.13
N VAL A 136 -15.06 5.39 3.04
CA VAL A 136 -14.91 5.95 4.38
C VAL A 136 -13.81 6.99 4.31
N PRO A 137 -14.09 8.27 4.63
CA PRO A 137 -13.04 9.29 4.65
C PRO A 137 -12.01 8.90 5.71
N PRO A 138 -10.75 9.34 5.56
CA PRO A 138 -9.77 9.15 6.62
C PRO A 138 -10.29 9.69 7.96
N TYR A 139 -10.07 8.93 9.03
CA TYR A 139 -10.49 9.28 10.38
C TYR A 139 -9.28 9.36 11.30
N ASP A 140 -9.13 10.53 11.92
CA ASP A 140 -8.19 10.79 13.00
C ASP A 140 -8.99 10.92 14.30
N PRO A 141 -8.87 9.98 15.25
CA PRO A 141 -9.60 10.06 16.52
C PRO A 141 -8.97 11.02 17.54
N SER A 142 -7.81 11.61 17.22
CA SER A 142 -7.17 12.60 18.07
C SER A 142 -7.68 14.04 17.83
N ALA A 143 -8.42 14.24 16.73
CA ALA A 143 -8.94 15.53 16.26
C ALA A 143 -10.23 16.00 16.97
#